data_AF-A0A2V8GZ41-F1
#
_entry.id   AF-A0A2V8GZ41-F1
#
_cell.length_a   1.000
_cell.length_b   1.000
_cell.length_c   1.000
_cell.angle_alpha   90.00
_cell.angle_beta   90.00
_cell.angle_gamma   90.00
#
_symmetry.space_group_name_H-M   'P 1'
#
loop_
_entity.id
_entity.type
_entity.pdbx_description
1 polymer ?
#
loop_
_entity_poly.entity_id
_entity_poly.type
_entity_poly.pdbx_seq_one_letter_code
_entity_poly.pdbx_strand_id
1 'polypeptide(L)'
;MTAPVADSTLLAAATALEGHADNAAPALFGGMTSVVESDDAEPRALRWTWPDDLRFVIATPLEGLSTKKARAALPPTVTRKDAVFNLQRVLSLVHALQNGDDDRLREALQDRWHQPARVALVPHLGAVLAIDDPDVLGAYLSGAGPSVAVLARRNFAHVERLLQATCEAAGSPVTVRTLAAHQDSNVLRVA
;
A
#
# COMPACT_ATOMS: atom_id res chain seq x y z
N MET A 1 -1.41 21.46 33.42
CA MET A 1 -2.03 20.25 32.85
C MET A 1 -1.91 20.36 31.34
N THR A 2 -1.08 19.56 30.69
CA THR A 2 -1.00 19.51 29.24
C THR A 2 -2.00 18.47 28.74
N ALA A 3 -3.08 18.91 28.11
CA ALA A 3 -4.00 18.00 27.44
C ALA A 3 -3.28 17.31 26.26
N PRO A 4 -3.66 16.08 25.88
CA PRO A 4 -3.13 15.44 24.68
C PRO A 4 -3.41 16.31 23.45
N VAL A 5 -2.45 16.36 22.53
CA VAL A 5 -2.61 17.02 21.23
C VAL A 5 -3.67 16.28 20.41
N ALA A 6 -4.53 17.01 19.70
CA ALA A 6 -5.55 16.41 18.86
C ALA A 6 -4.92 15.65 17.67
N ASP A 7 -5.52 14.53 17.26
CA ASP A 7 -5.00 13.72 16.17
C ASP A 7 -4.93 14.48 14.82
N SER A 8 -5.82 15.45 14.59
CA SER A 8 -5.75 16.32 13.39
C SER A 8 -4.49 17.19 13.38
N THR A 9 -4.08 17.69 14.54
CA THR A 9 -2.84 18.45 14.70
C THR A 9 -1.62 17.57 14.50
N LEU A 10 -1.64 16.32 14.98
CA LEU A 10 -0.56 15.35 14.73
C LEU A 10 -0.47 14.99 13.24
N LEU A 11 -1.61 14.80 12.57
CA LEU A 11 -1.67 14.54 11.13
C LEU A 11 -1.12 15.75 10.34
N ALA A 12 -1.55 16.97 10.66
CA ALA A 12 -1.06 18.18 10.02
C ALA A 12 0.46 18.34 10.18
N ALA A 13 0.98 18.10 11.38
CA ALA A 13 2.42 18.14 11.64
C ALA A 13 3.20 17.07 10.84
N ALA A 14 2.71 15.83 10.82
CA ALA A 14 3.33 14.76 10.05
C ALA A 14 3.32 15.06 8.54
N THR A 15 2.20 15.60 8.04
CA THR A 15 2.06 16.02 6.63
C THR A 15 3.07 17.10 6.27
N ALA A 16 3.23 18.11 7.12
CA ALA A 16 4.19 19.20 6.91
C ALA A 16 5.66 18.71 6.90
N LEU A 17 5.97 17.66 7.68
CA LEU A 17 7.31 17.08 7.74
C LEU A 17 7.63 16.18 6.54
N GLU A 18 6.69 15.34 6.13
CA GLU A 18 6.90 14.32 5.08
C GLU A 18 6.52 14.80 3.66
N GLY A 19 5.72 15.86 3.57
CA GLY A 19 5.14 16.39 2.33
C GLY A 19 3.95 15.58 1.80
N HIS A 20 3.47 14.60 2.56
CA HIS A 20 2.31 13.76 2.29
C HIS A 20 1.90 13.08 3.62
N ALA A 21 0.72 12.47 3.64
CA ALA A 21 0.17 11.86 4.85
C ALA A 21 -0.31 10.41 4.66
N ASP A 22 0.01 9.79 3.52
CA ASP A 22 -0.46 8.45 3.15
C ASP A 22 0.01 7.34 4.11
N ASN A 23 1.17 7.54 4.76
CA ASN A 23 1.72 6.64 5.77
C ASN A 23 1.40 7.09 7.21
N ALA A 24 1.35 8.40 7.44
CA ALA A 24 1.06 8.96 8.76
C ALA A 24 -0.39 8.71 9.18
N ALA A 25 -1.34 8.85 8.26
CA ALA A 25 -2.76 8.61 8.55
C ALA A 25 -3.06 7.18 9.02
N PRO A 26 -2.66 6.10 8.32
CA PRO A 26 -2.93 4.75 8.80
C PRO A 26 -2.13 4.40 10.07
N ALA A 27 -0.96 5.03 10.29
CA ALA A 27 -0.21 4.88 11.53
C ALA A 27 -0.90 5.54 12.75
N LEU A 28 -1.58 6.66 12.54
CA LEU A 28 -2.34 7.38 13.57
C LEU A 28 -3.71 6.74 13.82
N PHE A 29 -4.46 6.43 12.77
CA PHE A 29 -5.88 6.09 12.87
C PHE A 29 -6.19 4.59 12.72
N GLY A 30 -5.22 3.79 12.26
CA GLY A 30 -5.45 2.40 11.87
C GLY A 30 -6.39 2.27 10.66
N GLY A 31 -6.62 1.03 10.25
CA GLY A 31 -7.46 0.67 9.10
C GLY A 31 -6.85 1.09 7.77
N MET A 32 -7.72 1.26 6.78
CA MET A 32 -7.38 1.86 5.49
C MET A 32 -7.74 3.34 5.53
N THR A 33 -6.84 4.21 5.08
CA THR A 33 -7.06 5.65 5.10
C THR A 33 -6.84 6.31 3.75
N SER A 34 -7.58 7.38 3.48
CA SER A 34 -7.33 8.33 2.40
C SER A 34 -7.22 9.72 3.00
N VAL A 35 -6.27 10.52 2.55
CA VAL A 35 -6.09 11.89 3.04
C VAL A 35 -6.45 12.87 1.94
N VAL A 36 -7.29 13.84 2.29
CA VAL A 36 -7.63 14.97 1.44
C VAL A 36 -6.88 16.18 1.99
N GLU A 37 -5.90 16.64 1.22
CA GLU A 37 -5.17 17.88 1.47
C GLU A 37 -5.97 19.07 0.89
N SER A 38 -5.85 20.22 1.54
CA SER A 38 -6.54 21.45 1.17
C SER A 38 -5.60 22.62 1.41
N ASP A 39 -5.54 23.57 0.48
CA ASP A 39 -4.60 24.71 0.59
C ASP A 39 -4.91 25.58 1.82
N ASP A 40 -6.19 25.74 2.18
CA ASP A 40 -6.65 26.63 3.26
C ASP A 40 -7.11 25.90 4.55
N ALA A 41 -6.85 24.59 4.67
CA ALA A 41 -7.34 23.82 5.82
C ALA A 41 -6.42 22.66 6.21
N GLU A 42 -6.53 22.21 7.47
CA GLU A 42 -5.84 21.01 7.92
C GLU A 42 -6.22 19.78 7.05
N PRO A 43 -5.27 18.87 6.79
CA PRO A 43 -5.53 17.64 6.06
C PRO A 43 -6.60 16.81 6.76
N ARG A 44 -7.50 16.21 5.99
CA ARG A 44 -8.59 15.38 6.52
C ARG A 44 -8.40 13.94 6.12
N ALA A 45 -8.31 13.05 7.11
CA ALA A 45 -8.30 11.61 6.89
C ALA A 45 -9.72 11.04 6.84
N LEU A 46 -9.99 10.28 5.79
CA LEU A 46 -11.11 9.34 5.70
C LEU A 46 -10.57 7.96 6.12
N ARG A 47 -11.33 7.24 6.95
CA ARG A 47 -10.96 5.91 7.45
C ARG A 47 -12.03 4.89 7.11
N TRP A 48 -11.58 3.73 6.65
CA TRP A 48 -12.38 2.53 6.48
C TRP A 48 -11.81 1.39 7.32
N THR A 49 -12.68 0.54 7.85
CA THR A 49 -12.28 -0.72 8.47
C THR A 49 -11.77 -1.66 7.39
N TRP A 50 -10.61 -2.27 7.64
CA TRP A 50 -10.08 -3.32 6.75
C TRP A 50 -10.79 -4.66 7.00
N PRO A 51 -10.99 -5.54 6.01
CA PRO A 51 -11.58 -6.86 6.28
C PRO A 51 -10.66 -7.74 7.15
N ASP A 52 -11.17 -8.26 8.27
CA ASP A 52 -10.39 -8.98 9.29
C ASP A 52 -9.83 -10.33 8.84
N ASP A 53 -10.27 -10.86 7.71
CA ASP A 53 -9.80 -12.10 7.10
C ASP A 53 -8.92 -11.86 5.86
N LEU A 54 -8.85 -10.62 5.37
CA LEU A 54 -7.95 -10.23 4.29
C LEU A 54 -6.57 -9.88 4.87
N ARG A 55 -5.51 -10.52 4.36
CA ARG A 55 -4.13 -10.36 4.82
C ARG A 55 -3.23 -9.82 3.73
N PHE A 56 -2.19 -9.14 4.17
CA PHE A 56 -1.05 -8.75 3.33
C PHE A 56 0.02 -9.82 3.49
N VAL A 57 0.41 -10.48 2.40
CA VAL A 57 1.63 -11.30 2.38
C VAL A 57 2.72 -10.46 1.73
N ILE A 58 3.66 -9.98 2.54
CA ILE A 58 4.65 -8.97 2.14
C ILE A 58 6.01 -9.62 2.02
N ALA A 59 6.67 -9.42 0.87
CA ALA A 59 8.07 -9.73 0.69
C ALA A 59 8.91 -8.46 0.82
N THR A 60 9.85 -8.47 1.76
CA THR A 60 10.80 -7.38 1.99
C THR A 60 12.21 -7.83 1.60
N PRO A 61 12.81 -7.23 0.57
CA PRO A 61 14.19 -7.54 0.17
C PRO A 61 15.19 -7.25 1.29
N LEU A 62 16.28 -8.04 1.32
CA LEU A 62 17.38 -7.81 2.28
C LEU A 62 18.14 -6.51 2.00
N GLU A 63 18.14 -6.05 0.75
CA GLU A 63 18.74 -4.79 0.32
C GLU A 63 17.67 -3.72 0.10
N GLY A 64 17.88 -2.54 0.67
CA GLY A 64 16.97 -1.41 0.52
C GLY A 64 17.15 -0.68 -0.82
N LEU A 65 16.05 -0.14 -1.36
CA LEU A 65 16.08 0.85 -2.43
C LEU A 65 16.03 2.24 -1.82
N SER A 66 16.86 3.18 -2.31
CA SER A 66 16.76 4.58 -1.87
C SER A 66 15.40 5.16 -2.28
N THR A 67 14.61 5.60 -1.30
CA THR A 67 13.31 6.27 -1.50
C THR A 67 13.41 7.48 -2.42
N LYS A 68 14.52 8.22 -2.36
CA LYS A 68 14.82 9.35 -3.25
C LYS A 68 14.88 8.91 -4.72
N LYS A 69 15.54 7.78 -5.03
CA LYS A 69 15.62 7.23 -6.39
C LYS A 69 14.24 6.76 -6.87
N ALA A 70 13.49 6.08 -6.02
CA ALA A 70 12.15 5.59 -6.35
C ALA A 70 11.11 6.71 -6.58
N ARG A 71 11.23 7.84 -5.85
CA ARG A 71 10.39 9.03 -6.08
C ARG A 71 10.79 9.78 -7.35
N ALA A 72 12.09 9.91 -7.62
CA ALA A 72 12.60 10.57 -8.82
C ALA A 72 12.27 9.84 -10.14
N ALA A 73 11.86 8.57 -10.07
CA ALA A 73 11.46 7.79 -11.24
C ALA A 73 10.07 8.17 -11.79
N LEU A 74 9.23 8.84 -11.00
CA LEU A 74 7.88 9.17 -11.40
C LEU A 74 7.88 10.35 -12.40
N PRO A 75 7.10 10.27 -13.48
CA PRO A 75 6.97 11.40 -14.39
C PRO A 75 6.25 12.56 -13.69
N PRO A 76 6.57 13.82 -14.05
CA PRO A 76 5.91 14.99 -13.47
C PRO A 76 4.45 15.14 -13.90
N THR A 77 4.04 14.43 -14.97
CA THR A 77 2.68 14.45 -15.51
C THR A 77 2.25 13.04 -15.91
N VAL A 78 0.94 12.81 -15.87
CA VAL A 78 0.30 11.59 -16.37
C VAL A 78 -0.65 11.93 -17.50
N THR A 79 -0.87 10.99 -18.42
CA THR A 79 -1.86 11.19 -19.47
C THR A 79 -3.27 11.20 -18.86
N ARG A 80 -4.22 11.88 -19.50
CA ARG A 80 -5.64 11.81 -19.09
C ARG A 80 -6.15 10.37 -19.08
N LYS A 81 -5.69 9.53 -20.01
CA LYS A 81 -6.07 8.12 -20.10
C LYS A 81 -5.62 7.35 -18.86
N ASP A 82 -4.39 7.55 -18.42
CA ASP A 82 -3.86 6.88 -17.22
C ASP A 82 -4.45 7.48 -15.94
N ALA A 83 -4.76 8.78 -15.93
CA ALA A 83 -5.47 9.41 -14.83
C ALA A 83 -6.85 8.77 -14.62
N VAL A 84 -7.66 8.67 -15.69
CA VAL A 84 -8.96 8.01 -15.67
C VAL A 84 -8.82 6.52 -15.29
N PHE A 85 -7.82 5.82 -15.84
CA PHE A 85 -7.58 4.42 -15.54
C PHE A 85 -7.38 4.20 -14.04
N ASN A 86 -6.44 4.90 -13.41
CA ASN A 86 -6.15 4.74 -11.99
C ASN A 86 -7.31 5.15 -11.08
N LEU A 87 -8.02 6.25 -11.40
CA LEU A 87 -9.21 6.66 -10.63
C LEU A 87 -10.30 5.60 -10.62
N GLN A 88 -10.54 4.92 -11.75
CA GLN A 88 -11.47 3.79 -11.81
C GLN A 88 -11.05 2.64 -10.88
N ARG A 89 -9.75 2.35 -10.78
CA ARG A 89 -9.21 1.25 -9.95
C ARG A 89 -9.29 1.59 -8.48
N VAL A 90 -9.00 2.84 -8.09
CA VAL A 90 -9.18 3.31 -6.71
C VAL A 90 -10.64 3.17 -6.27
N LEU A 91 -11.60 3.63 -7.09
CA LEU A 91 -13.02 3.48 -6.77
C LEU A 91 -13.45 2.00 -6.72
N SER A 92 -12.95 1.18 -7.65
CA SER A 92 -13.20 -0.27 -7.64
C SER A 92 -12.60 -0.96 -6.41
N LEU A 93 -11.44 -0.53 -5.93
CA LEU A 93 -10.78 -1.08 -4.74
C LEU A 93 -11.61 -0.79 -3.49
N VAL A 94 -12.01 0.46 -3.31
CA VAL A 94 -12.87 0.86 -2.18
C VAL A 94 -14.19 0.09 -2.23
N HIS A 95 -14.83 0.00 -3.40
CA HIS A 95 -16.06 -0.78 -3.57
C HIS A 95 -15.85 -2.27 -3.23
N ALA A 96 -14.82 -2.90 -3.77
CA ALA A 96 -14.51 -4.32 -3.54
C ALA A 96 -14.29 -4.60 -2.04
N LEU A 97 -13.50 -3.77 -1.36
CA LEU A 97 -13.22 -3.92 0.06
C LEU A 97 -14.48 -3.74 0.92
N GLN A 98 -15.34 -2.76 0.61
CA GLN A 98 -16.57 -2.51 1.37
C GLN A 98 -17.64 -3.59 1.16
N ASN A 99 -17.64 -4.28 0.03
CA ASN A 99 -18.66 -5.26 -0.34
C ASN A 99 -18.17 -6.72 -0.28
N GLY A 100 -16.88 -6.94 0.01
CA GLY A 100 -16.28 -8.28 0.00
C GLY A 100 -16.22 -8.91 -1.40
N ASP A 101 -16.09 -8.09 -2.46
CA ASP A 101 -16.04 -8.54 -3.85
C ASP A 101 -14.60 -8.83 -4.28
N ASP A 102 -14.12 -10.01 -3.89
CA ASP A 102 -12.73 -10.44 -4.10
C ASP A 102 -12.33 -10.53 -5.58
N ASP A 103 -13.28 -10.89 -6.44
CA ASP A 103 -13.05 -11.06 -7.89
C ASP A 103 -12.57 -9.75 -8.55
N ARG A 104 -12.87 -8.61 -7.93
CA ARG A 104 -12.45 -7.29 -8.42
C ARG A 104 -11.08 -6.85 -7.93
N LEU A 105 -10.55 -7.43 -6.85
CA LEU A 105 -9.33 -6.92 -6.21
C LEU A 105 -8.13 -6.95 -7.16
N ARG A 106 -8.01 -8.00 -7.98
CA ARG A 106 -6.89 -8.17 -8.91
C ARG A 106 -6.81 -7.05 -9.94
N GLU A 107 -7.95 -6.67 -10.52
CA GLU A 107 -8.05 -5.54 -11.45
C GLU A 107 -7.91 -4.21 -10.71
N ALA A 108 -8.51 -4.09 -9.52
CA ALA A 108 -8.50 -2.87 -8.71
C ALA A 108 -7.11 -2.48 -8.19
N LEU A 109 -6.18 -3.43 -8.08
CA LEU A 109 -4.79 -3.19 -7.69
C LEU A 109 -3.86 -2.81 -8.86
N GLN A 110 -4.37 -2.75 -10.09
CA GLN A 110 -3.56 -2.30 -11.21
C GLN A 110 -3.26 -0.80 -11.13
N ASP A 111 -2.01 -0.45 -11.42
CA ASP A 111 -1.49 0.90 -11.33
C ASP A 111 -0.68 1.27 -12.57
N ARG A 112 -1.00 2.41 -13.20
CA ARG A 112 -0.24 2.98 -14.32
C ARG A 112 0.59 4.20 -13.95
N TRP A 113 0.47 4.70 -12.73
CA TRP A 113 1.20 5.88 -12.28
C TRP A 113 2.57 5.51 -11.69
N HIS A 114 2.64 4.49 -10.82
CA HIS A 114 3.87 4.20 -10.06
C HIS A 114 4.56 2.93 -10.51
N GLN A 115 3.83 1.82 -10.62
CA GLN A 115 4.44 0.51 -10.89
C GLN A 115 5.23 0.45 -12.21
N PRO A 116 4.74 0.97 -13.36
CA PRO A 116 5.52 0.93 -14.60
C PRO A 116 6.83 1.72 -14.52
N ALA A 117 6.83 2.84 -13.80
CA ALA A 117 8.02 3.66 -13.60
C ALA A 117 9.04 3.01 -12.64
N ARG A 118 8.58 2.14 -11.74
CA ARG A 118 9.41 1.51 -10.69
C ARG A 118 9.80 0.07 -10.97
N VAL A 119 9.21 -0.60 -11.96
CA VAL A 119 9.53 -1.99 -12.32
C VAL A 119 11.01 -2.18 -12.66
N ALA A 120 11.63 -1.19 -13.29
CA ALA A 120 13.07 -1.22 -13.60
C ALA A 120 13.97 -1.08 -12.36
N LEU A 121 13.43 -0.60 -11.23
CA LEU A 121 14.17 -0.40 -9.98
C LEU A 121 13.96 -1.54 -8.98
N VAL A 122 12.96 -2.39 -9.20
CA VAL A 122 12.56 -3.47 -8.29
C VAL A 122 12.55 -4.77 -9.10
N PRO A 123 13.66 -5.52 -9.15
CA PRO A 123 13.85 -6.64 -10.07
C PRO A 123 12.75 -7.71 -10.04
N HIS A 124 12.19 -7.97 -8.86
CA HIS A 124 11.13 -8.96 -8.66
C HIS A 124 9.71 -8.41 -8.87
N LEU A 125 9.51 -7.10 -9.04
CA LEU A 125 8.16 -6.52 -9.13
C LEU A 125 7.39 -7.07 -10.33
N GLY A 126 8.02 -7.15 -11.50
CA GLY A 126 7.36 -7.66 -12.71
C GLY A 126 6.87 -9.10 -12.56
N ALA A 127 7.70 -9.96 -11.96
CA ALA A 127 7.35 -11.36 -11.71
C ALA A 127 6.22 -11.49 -10.67
N VAL A 128 6.25 -10.68 -9.61
CA VAL A 128 5.23 -10.69 -8.55
C VAL A 128 3.88 -10.16 -9.05
N LEU A 129 3.87 -9.10 -9.87
CA LEU A 129 2.65 -8.61 -10.51
C LEU A 129 2.01 -9.61 -11.48
N ALA A 130 2.81 -10.54 -12.02
CA ALA A 130 2.37 -11.57 -12.95
C ALA A 130 1.95 -12.89 -12.27
N ILE A 131 1.94 -12.97 -10.94
CA ILE A 131 1.50 -14.18 -10.22
C ILE A 131 0.03 -14.47 -10.55
N ASP A 132 -0.19 -15.63 -11.16
CA ASP A 132 -1.50 -16.19 -11.46
C ASP A 132 -1.72 -17.45 -10.59
N ASP A 133 -2.35 -17.24 -9.43
CA ASP A 133 -2.65 -18.28 -8.44
C ASP A 133 -4.03 -17.97 -7.81
N PRO A 134 -4.89 -18.98 -7.60
CA PRO A 134 -6.25 -18.80 -7.11
C PRO A 134 -6.36 -18.30 -5.66
N ASP A 135 -5.28 -18.36 -4.87
CA ASP A 135 -5.25 -17.80 -3.51
C ASP A 135 -4.66 -16.39 -3.44
N VAL A 136 -4.16 -15.87 -4.57
CA VAL A 136 -3.69 -14.50 -4.71
C VAL A 136 -4.82 -13.64 -5.28
N LEU A 137 -5.29 -12.68 -4.49
CA LEU A 137 -6.35 -11.74 -4.87
C LEU A 137 -5.82 -10.52 -5.62
N GLY A 138 -4.51 -10.33 -5.64
CA GLY A 138 -3.82 -9.30 -6.41
C GLY A 138 -2.48 -8.98 -5.77
N ALA A 139 -1.60 -8.35 -6.56
CA ALA A 139 -0.23 -8.05 -6.19
C ALA A 139 0.07 -6.59 -6.49
N TYR A 140 0.90 -5.95 -5.67
CA TYR A 140 1.27 -4.55 -5.85
C TYR A 140 2.61 -4.20 -5.17
N LEU A 141 3.19 -3.07 -5.60
CA LEU A 141 4.35 -2.48 -4.94
C LEU A 141 3.95 -1.84 -3.61
N SER A 142 4.62 -2.18 -2.50
CA SER A 142 4.35 -1.56 -1.20
C SER A 142 5.05 -0.20 -1.09
N GLY A 143 4.27 0.87 -1.15
CA GLY A 143 4.78 2.25 -1.07
C GLY A 143 5.77 2.57 -2.19
N ALA A 144 6.97 3.02 -1.83
CA ALA A 144 8.04 3.32 -2.78
C ALA A 144 8.81 2.08 -3.27
N GLY A 145 8.59 0.91 -2.65
CA GLY A 145 9.45 -0.26 -2.81
C GLY A 145 10.71 -0.21 -1.92
N PRO A 146 11.54 -1.27 -1.95
CA PRO A 146 11.45 -2.39 -2.89
C PRO A 146 10.54 -3.53 -2.40
N SER A 147 9.89 -3.39 -1.24
CA SER A 147 8.91 -4.37 -0.78
C SER A 147 7.72 -4.48 -1.72
N VAL A 148 7.23 -5.71 -1.91
CA VAL A 148 6.02 -6.02 -2.66
C VAL A 148 5.05 -6.77 -1.77
N ALA A 149 3.76 -6.67 -2.07
CA ALA A 149 2.72 -7.32 -1.30
C ALA A 149 1.73 -8.02 -2.22
N VAL A 150 1.15 -9.11 -1.71
CA VAL A 150 -0.02 -9.74 -2.30
C VAL A 150 -1.15 -9.79 -1.29
N LEU A 151 -2.38 -9.68 -1.76
CA LEU A 151 -3.58 -9.87 -0.94
C LEU A 151 -4.02 -11.33 -1.00
N ALA A 152 -4.36 -11.90 0.15
CA ALA A 152 -4.89 -13.25 0.26
C ALA A 152 -5.87 -13.35 1.45
N ARG A 153 -6.82 -14.29 1.39
CA ARG A 153 -7.74 -14.61 2.50
C ARG A 153 -7.48 -15.97 3.15
N ARG A 154 -6.76 -16.84 2.47
CA ARG A 154 -6.55 -18.23 2.86
C ARG A 154 -5.21 -18.74 2.35
N ASN A 155 -4.85 -19.94 2.78
CA ASN A 155 -3.65 -20.65 2.33
C ASN A 155 -2.37 -19.80 2.47
N PHE A 156 -2.28 -18.99 3.54
CA PHE A 156 -1.19 -18.02 3.71
C PHE A 156 0.20 -18.65 3.60
N ALA A 157 0.41 -19.84 4.17
CA ALA A 157 1.70 -20.53 4.07
C ALA A 157 2.06 -20.94 2.62
N HIS A 158 1.06 -21.24 1.77
CA HIS A 158 1.27 -21.45 0.33
C HIS A 158 1.64 -20.14 -0.35
N VAL A 159 0.86 -19.07 -0.11
CA VAL A 159 1.10 -17.75 -0.69
C VAL A 159 2.47 -17.18 -0.27
N GLU A 160 2.90 -17.38 0.97
CA GLU A 160 4.23 -17.01 1.47
C GLU A 160 5.35 -17.72 0.69
N ARG A 161 5.24 -19.04 0.53
CA ARG A 161 6.22 -19.84 -0.23
C ARG A 161 6.24 -19.46 -1.71
N LEU A 162 5.07 -19.25 -2.31
CA LEU A 162 4.94 -18.80 -3.69
C LEU A 162 5.64 -17.45 -3.88
N LEU A 163 5.29 -16.46 -3.06
CA LEU A 163 5.87 -15.12 -3.14
C LEU A 163 7.39 -15.14 -2.92
N GLN A 164 7.86 -15.91 -1.93
CA GLN A 164 9.29 -16.08 -1.69
C GLN A 164 10.00 -16.67 -2.91
N ALA A 165 9.49 -17.77 -3.46
CA ALA A 165 10.07 -18.43 -4.63
C ALA A 165 10.07 -17.51 -5.86
N THR A 166 9.00 -16.73 -6.08
CA THR A 166 8.93 -15.75 -7.17
C THR A 166 10.01 -14.67 -7.03
N CYS A 167 10.22 -14.13 -5.82
CA CYS A 167 11.25 -13.13 -5.56
C CYS A 167 12.67 -13.71 -5.73
N GLU A 168 12.92 -14.91 -5.20
CA GLU A 168 14.22 -15.59 -5.30
C GLU A 168 14.57 -15.96 -6.75
N ALA A 169 13.60 -16.45 -7.53
CA ALA A 169 13.79 -16.72 -8.96
C ALA A 169 14.12 -15.45 -9.76
N ALA A 170 13.66 -14.28 -9.30
CA ALA A 170 14.01 -12.97 -9.85
C ALA A 170 15.32 -12.40 -9.27
N GLY A 171 16.11 -13.21 -8.55
CA GLY A 171 17.40 -12.81 -7.99
C GLY A 171 17.31 -11.85 -6.80
N SER A 172 16.16 -11.81 -6.11
CA SER A 172 15.93 -10.93 -4.96
C SER A 172 15.69 -11.76 -3.70
N PRO A 173 16.70 -11.97 -2.84
CA PRO A 173 16.50 -12.56 -1.52
C PRO A 173 15.59 -11.68 -0.66
N VAL A 174 14.54 -12.28 -0.09
CA VAL A 174 13.48 -11.58 0.67
C VAL A 174 13.20 -12.27 1.99
N THR A 175 12.69 -11.50 2.96
CA THR A 175 11.92 -12.03 4.08
C THR A 175 10.44 -11.87 3.78
N VAL A 176 9.66 -12.95 3.86
CA VAL A 176 8.22 -12.92 3.64
C VAL A 176 7.46 -13.01 4.96
N ARG A 177 6.42 -12.18 5.13
CA ARG A 177 5.55 -12.15 6.32
C ARG A 177 4.10 -11.95 5.94
N THR A 178 3.21 -12.75 6.54
CA THR A 178 1.77 -12.48 6.56
C THR A 178 1.41 -11.52 7.68
N LEU A 179 0.78 -10.39 7.34
CA LEU A 179 0.38 -9.33 8.25
C LEU A 179 -1.13 -9.06 8.16
N ALA A 180 -1.73 -8.70 9.29
CA ALA A 180 -3.08 -8.15 9.37
C ALA A 180 -3.03 -6.62 9.42
N ALA A 181 -4.07 -5.95 8.93
CA ALA A 181 -4.22 -4.52 9.15
C ALA A 181 -4.43 -4.26 10.65
N HIS A 182 -3.69 -3.30 11.19
CA HIS A 182 -4.01 -2.76 12.50
C HIS A 182 -5.26 -1.88 12.39
N GLN A 183 -6.27 -2.08 13.25
CA GLN A 183 -7.54 -1.36 13.15
C GLN A 183 -7.65 -0.21 14.17
N ASP A 184 -6.91 -0.25 15.29
CA ASP A 184 -7.12 0.71 16.38
C ASP A 184 -6.40 2.05 16.13
N SER A 185 -6.93 3.13 16.70
CA SER A 185 -6.40 4.50 16.57
C SER A 185 -5.42 4.90 17.69
N ASN A 186 -4.83 3.93 18.40
CA ASN A 186 -4.12 4.19 19.66
C ASN A 186 -2.61 3.91 19.62
N VAL A 187 -2.01 3.70 18.44
CA VAL A 187 -0.59 3.30 18.30
C VAL A 187 0.38 4.33 18.89
N LEU A 188 0.01 5.61 18.92
CA LEU A 188 0.89 6.71 19.35
C LEU A 188 0.53 7.33 20.71
N ARG A 189 -0.38 6.73 21.48
CA ARG A 189 -0.69 7.21 22.83
C ARG A 189 0.30 6.62 23.83
N VAL A 190 1.35 7.38 24.16
CA VAL A 190 2.23 7.06 25.29
C VAL A 190 1.42 7.27 26.58
N ALA A 191 1.30 6.23 27.40
CA ALA A 191 0.69 6.29 28.72
C ALA A 191 1.51 7.13 29.71
#